data_AF-A0A350ATC7-F1
#
_entry.id   AF-A0A350ATC7-F1
#
_cell.length_a   1.000
_cell.length_b   1.000
_cell.length_c   1.000
_cell.angle_alpha   90.00
_cell.angle_beta   90.00
_cell.angle_gamma   90.00
#
_symmetry.space_group_name_H-M   'P 1'
#
loop_
_entity.id
_entity.type
_entity.pdbx_description
1 polymer ?
#
loop_
_entity_poly.entity_id
_entity_poly.type
_entity_poly.pdbx_seq_one_letter_code
_entity_poly.pdbx_strand_id
1 'polypeptide(L)'
;MNLEAATQRIQKSFEKLNEAYGRAVFDEIAIVGLAGRQLNLHYYEGPREAEFLGDFADDSVSVRKELTEDQTANGGEFSFTREGDGAGIDAYICLGPDVYLFCNHTKKSMAEVTADSAWLNAQGQFLNLSQFFAVDPLLL
;
A
#
# COMPACT_ATOMS: atom_id res chain seq x y z
N MET A 1 5.22 15.91 3.75
CA MET A 1 3.88 16.42 3.33
C MET A 1 2.76 16.07 4.32
N ASN A 2 1.54 16.57 4.09
CA ASN A 2 0.31 16.22 4.84
C ASN A 2 -0.53 15.13 4.13
N LEU A 3 -1.56 14.62 4.81
CA LEU A 3 -2.40 13.51 4.32
C LEU A 3 -3.15 13.82 3.01
N GLU A 4 -3.67 15.05 2.87
CA GLU A 4 -4.41 15.45 1.66
C GLU A 4 -3.48 15.43 0.43
N ALA A 5 -2.30 16.03 0.54
CA ALA A 5 -1.31 16.03 -0.54
C ALA A 5 -0.81 14.62 -0.86
N ALA A 6 -0.60 13.77 0.17
CA ALA A 6 -0.22 12.38 -0.01
C ALA A 6 -1.29 11.60 -0.79
N THR A 7 -2.57 11.75 -0.42
CA THR A 7 -3.69 11.06 -1.07
C THR A 7 -3.81 11.47 -2.54
N GLN A 8 -3.76 12.77 -2.84
CA GLN A 8 -3.79 13.26 -4.23
C GLN A 8 -2.59 12.73 -5.05
N ARG A 9 -1.42 12.63 -4.42
CA ARG A 9 -0.22 12.07 -5.06
C ARG A 9 -0.38 10.59 -5.39
N ILE A 10 -0.89 9.80 -4.44
CA ILE A 10 -1.14 8.37 -4.58
C ILE A 10 -2.13 8.14 -5.71
N GLN A 11 -3.28 8.82 -5.69
CA GLN A 11 -4.32 8.74 -6.71
C GLN A 11 -3.75 9.03 -8.10
N LYS A 12 -3.03 10.13 -8.27
CA LYS A 12 -2.43 10.50 -9.57
C LYS A 12 -1.40 9.48 -10.06
N SER A 13 -0.61 8.88 -9.16
CA SER A 13 0.33 7.83 -9.53
C SER A 13 -0.40 6.54 -9.91
N PHE A 14 -1.50 6.21 -9.22
CA PHE A 14 -2.28 5.00 -9.46
C PHE A 14 -3.12 5.10 -10.73
N GLU A 15 -3.63 6.28 -11.07
CA GLU A 15 -4.24 6.55 -12.39
C GLU A 15 -3.26 6.22 -13.53
N LYS A 16 -2.01 6.70 -13.44
CA LYS A 16 -0.97 6.42 -14.44
C LYS A 16 -0.56 4.95 -14.45
N LEU A 17 -0.47 4.33 -13.27
CA LEU A 17 -0.19 2.91 -13.13
C LEU A 17 -1.28 2.09 -13.86
N ASN A 18 -2.53 2.42 -13.62
CA ASN A 18 -3.69 1.75 -14.20
C ASN A 18 -3.80 2.00 -15.70
N GLU A 19 -3.50 3.21 -16.17
CA GLU A 19 -3.43 3.54 -17.60
C GLU A 19 -2.35 2.73 -18.31
N ALA A 20 -1.15 2.65 -17.74
CA ALA A 20 -0.03 1.88 -18.30
C ALA A 20 -0.29 0.36 -18.26
N TYR A 21 -1.01 -0.13 -17.24
CA TYR A 21 -1.41 -1.53 -17.12
C TYR A 21 -2.65 -1.89 -17.96
N GLY A 22 -3.46 -0.89 -18.32
CA GLY A 22 -4.74 -1.03 -19.05
C GLY A 22 -5.95 -1.37 -18.19
N ARG A 23 -5.80 -1.44 -16.86
CA ARG A 23 -6.85 -1.70 -15.85
C ARG A 23 -6.31 -1.42 -14.45
N ALA A 24 -7.18 -1.47 -13.44
CA ALA A 24 -6.75 -1.36 -12.05
C ALA A 24 -5.71 -2.44 -11.69
N VAL A 25 -4.55 -2.01 -11.19
CA VAL A 25 -3.54 -2.88 -10.56
C VAL A 25 -3.94 -3.16 -9.12
N PHE A 26 -4.26 -2.10 -8.39
CA PHE A 26 -4.80 -2.15 -7.04
C PHE A 26 -6.21 -1.55 -7.09
N ASP A 27 -7.19 -2.29 -6.61
CA ASP A 27 -8.59 -1.87 -6.51
C ASP A 27 -9.01 -1.59 -5.07
N GLU A 28 -8.07 -1.71 -4.12
CA GLU A 28 -8.24 -1.41 -2.72
C GLU A 28 -6.93 -0.83 -2.15
N ILE A 29 -7.00 0.31 -1.46
CA ILE A 29 -5.87 0.93 -0.77
C ILE A 29 -6.26 1.45 0.60
N ALA A 30 -5.30 1.46 1.52
CA ALA A 30 -5.46 2.02 2.86
C ALA A 30 -4.19 2.74 3.32
N ILE A 31 -4.34 3.91 3.96
CA ILE A 31 -3.24 4.58 4.67
C ILE A 31 -3.38 4.29 6.16
N VAL A 32 -2.35 3.68 6.73
CA VAL A 32 -2.35 3.11 8.07
C VAL A 32 -1.17 3.65 8.87
N GLY A 33 -1.44 4.18 10.06
CA GLY A 33 -0.44 4.52 11.06
C GLY A 33 -0.25 3.40 12.08
N LEU A 34 1.01 3.05 12.38
CA LEU A 34 1.40 2.04 13.37
C LEU A 34 1.80 2.66 14.72
N ALA A 35 1.80 3.98 14.84
CA ALA A 35 2.27 4.68 16.04
C ALA A 35 1.59 4.16 17.34
N GLY A 36 2.40 3.74 18.31
CA GLY A 36 1.91 3.21 19.58
C GLY A 36 1.44 1.75 19.49
N ARG A 37 0.35 1.39 20.18
CA ARG A 37 -0.21 0.01 20.22
C ARG A 37 -1.46 -0.20 19.36
N GLN A 38 -2.07 0.86 18.86
CA GLN A 38 -3.27 0.79 18.01
C GLN A 38 -2.89 1.07 16.57
N LEU A 39 -3.52 0.36 15.63
CA LEU A 39 -3.46 0.74 14.22
C LEU A 39 -4.47 1.85 13.98
N ASN A 40 -4.05 2.89 13.28
CA ASN A 40 -4.91 4.01 12.92
C ASN A 40 -5.14 4.00 11.42
N LEU A 41 -6.40 3.85 10.99
CA LEU A 41 -6.77 4.03 9.59
C LEU A 41 -6.96 5.52 9.31
N HIS A 42 -6.14 6.09 8.43
CA HIS A 42 -6.19 7.50 8.04
C HIS A 42 -6.92 7.72 6.72
N TYR A 43 -6.88 6.73 5.83
CA TYR A 43 -7.54 6.76 4.52
C TYR A 43 -7.90 5.34 4.09
N TYR A 44 -9.02 5.18 3.41
CA TYR A 44 -9.40 3.94 2.75
C TYR A 44 -10.12 4.25 1.43
N GLU A 45 -9.84 3.45 0.41
CA GLU A 45 -10.55 3.46 -0.87
C GLU A 45 -10.58 2.02 -1.40
N GLY A 46 -11.77 1.45 -1.55
CA GLY A 46 -11.91 0.07 -2.03
C GLY A 46 -13.33 -0.47 -1.86
N PRO A 47 -13.63 -1.66 -2.40
CA PRO A 47 -14.98 -2.22 -2.40
C PRO A 47 -15.37 -2.96 -1.10
N ARG A 48 -14.44 -3.18 -0.16
CA ARG A 48 -14.64 -4.05 1.02
C ARG A 48 -14.36 -3.36 2.36
N GLU A 49 -14.69 -2.08 2.50
CA GLU A 49 -14.32 -1.27 3.68
C GLU A 49 -14.65 -1.94 5.02
N ALA A 50 -15.86 -2.50 5.16
CA ALA A 50 -16.30 -3.13 6.39
C ALA A 50 -15.52 -4.42 6.73
N GLU A 51 -15.20 -5.23 5.71
CA GLU A 51 -14.40 -6.45 5.89
C GLU A 51 -12.96 -6.08 6.20
N PHE A 52 -12.39 -5.14 5.45
CA PHE A 52 -11.04 -4.61 5.69
C PHE A 52 -10.90 -4.09 7.12
N LEU A 53 -11.85 -3.30 7.62
CA LEU A 53 -11.83 -2.79 8.99
C LEU A 53 -11.93 -3.89 10.05
N GLY A 54 -12.70 -4.95 9.78
CA GLY A 54 -12.83 -6.12 10.65
C GLY A 54 -11.50 -6.87 10.76
N ASP A 55 -10.96 -7.27 9.61
CA ASP A 55 -9.66 -7.97 9.52
C ASP A 55 -8.53 -7.11 10.12
N PHE A 56 -8.55 -5.81 9.85
CA PHE A 56 -7.56 -4.85 10.37
C PHE A 56 -7.56 -4.72 11.89
N ALA A 57 -8.74 -4.85 12.53
CA ALA A 57 -8.84 -4.85 13.98
C ALA A 57 -8.28 -6.16 14.59
N ASP A 58 -8.54 -7.29 13.95
CA ASP A 58 -8.17 -8.62 14.43
C ASP A 58 -6.69 -8.95 14.16
N ASP A 59 -6.15 -8.56 13.00
CA ASP A 59 -4.79 -8.89 12.55
C ASP A 59 -3.74 -7.83 12.86
N SER A 60 -4.08 -6.86 13.72
CA SER A 60 -3.21 -5.74 14.03
C SER A 60 -1.82 -6.14 14.55
N VAL A 61 -1.72 -7.27 15.25
CA VAL A 61 -0.46 -7.82 15.76
C VAL A 61 0.36 -8.48 14.64
N SER A 62 -0.28 -9.23 13.75
CA SER A 62 0.36 -9.92 12.64
C SER A 62 0.92 -8.93 11.62
N VAL A 63 0.12 -7.94 11.23
CA VAL A 63 0.53 -6.84 10.33
C VAL A 63 1.72 -6.07 10.92
N ARG A 64 1.70 -5.78 12.22
CA ARG A 64 2.85 -5.14 12.88
C ARG A 64 4.09 -6.00 12.83
N LYS A 65 3.98 -7.30 13.11
CA LYS A 65 5.14 -8.20 13.09
C LYS A 65 5.78 -8.22 11.70
N GLU A 66 4.96 -8.36 10.66
CA GLU A 66 5.41 -8.35 9.27
C GLU A 66 6.08 -7.03 8.87
N LEU A 67 5.57 -5.89 9.36
CA LEU A 67 6.10 -4.57 9.02
C LEU A 67 7.25 -4.08 9.93
N THR A 68 7.46 -4.65 11.12
CA THR A 68 8.45 -4.13 12.08
C THR A 68 9.72 -4.95 12.20
N GLU A 69 9.72 -6.21 11.73
CA GLU A 69 10.89 -7.10 11.91
C GLU A 69 12.13 -6.66 11.11
N ASP A 70 11.96 -5.98 9.97
CA ASP A 70 13.08 -5.60 9.08
C ASP A 70 13.07 -4.15 8.57
N GLN A 71 12.09 -3.33 8.96
CA GLN A 71 11.91 -2.02 8.33
C GLN A 71 12.69 -0.88 8.97
N THR A 72 13.14 0.04 8.13
CA THR A 72 13.97 1.17 8.55
C THR A 72 13.18 2.41 8.97
N ALA A 73 11.85 2.36 8.88
CA ALA A 73 10.93 3.50 9.00
C ALA A 73 11.24 4.67 8.03
N ASN A 74 12.08 4.42 7.02
CA ASN A 74 12.39 5.41 5.99
C ASN A 74 11.26 5.41 4.95
N GLY A 75 10.81 6.62 4.58
CA GLY A 75 9.85 6.77 3.50
C GLY A 75 10.33 6.10 2.22
N GLY A 76 9.39 5.59 1.44
CA GLY A 76 9.63 4.94 0.15
C GLY A 76 10.06 3.47 0.21
N GLU A 77 10.32 2.90 1.39
CA GLU A 77 10.50 1.45 1.52
C GLU A 77 9.23 0.72 1.07
N PHE A 78 9.33 -0.34 0.27
CA PHE A 78 8.15 -1.05 -0.24
C PHE A 78 8.44 -2.55 -0.38
N SER A 79 7.39 -3.36 -0.33
CA SER A 79 7.47 -4.79 -0.61
C SER A 79 6.19 -5.31 -1.23
N PHE A 80 6.30 -6.46 -1.88
CA PHE A 80 5.18 -7.29 -2.32
C PHE A 80 5.16 -8.52 -1.39
N THR A 81 4.04 -8.77 -0.75
CA THR A 81 3.92 -9.93 0.13
C THR A 81 3.91 -11.20 -0.74
N ARG A 82 4.61 -12.25 -0.28
CA ARG A 82 4.76 -13.50 -1.06
C ARG A 82 3.57 -14.45 -0.92
N GLU A 83 2.69 -14.22 0.04
CA GLU A 83 1.56 -15.08 0.36
C GLU A 83 0.28 -14.24 0.43
N GLY A 84 -0.27 -13.91 -0.73
CA GLY A 84 -1.63 -13.36 -0.87
C GLY A 84 -2.73 -14.37 -0.52
N ASP A 85 -2.52 -15.21 0.50
CA ASP A 85 -3.42 -16.30 0.91
C ASP A 85 -3.76 -16.27 2.41
N GLY A 86 -3.35 -15.23 3.17
CA GLY A 86 -3.71 -15.21 4.60
C GLY A 86 -3.53 -13.95 5.44
N ALA A 87 -2.83 -12.90 4.97
CA ALA A 87 -2.59 -11.68 5.78
C ALA A 87 -3.14 -10.37 5.18
N GLY A 88 -4.05 -10.46 4.19
CA GLY A 88 -4.88 -9.34 3.75
C GLY A 88 -4.17 -8.16 3.05
N ILE A 89 -2.86 -8.24 2.79
CA ILE A 89 -2.07 -7.18 2.14
C ILE A 89 -1.28 -7.76 0.97
N ASP A 90 -1.44 -7.23 -0.25
CA ASP A 90 -0.69 -7.67 -1.45
C ASP A 90 0.64 -6.91 -1.63
N ALA A 91 0.64 -5.62 -1.31
CA ALA A 91 1.82 -4.77 -1.36
C ALA A 91 1.72 -3.63 -0.34
N TYR A 92 2.87 -3.07 0.04
CA TYR A 92 2.90 -1.85 0.84
C TYR A 92 3.97 -0.86 0.38
N ILE A 93 3.78 0.42 0.70
CA ILE A 93 4.80 1.48 0.65
C ILE A 93 4.82 2.20 2.01
N CYS A 94 5.98 2.30 2.65
CA CYS A 94 6.23 3.19 3.78
C CYS A 94 6.11 4.64 3.28
N LEU A 95 5.11 5.37 3.76
CA LEU A 95 4.89 6.76 3.40
C LEU A 95 5.72 7.71 4.28
N GLY A 96 6.12 7.27 5.47
CA GLY A 96 6.83 8.05 6.47
C GLY A 96 6.97 7.29 7.78
N PRO A 97 7.46 7.92 8.86
CA PRO A 97 7.68 7.25 10.14
C PRO A 97 6.41 6.58 10.66
N ASP A 98 6.42 5.24 10.74
CA ASP A 98 5.30 4.41 11.17
C ASP A 98 4.01 4.58 10.33
N VAL A 99 4.07 5.08 9.09
CA VAL A 99 2.89 5.26 8.23
C VAL A 99 3.07 4.52 6.92
N TYR A 100 2.05 3.74 6.54
CA TYR A 100 2.09 2.81 5.43
C TYR A 100 0.89 2.98 4.51
N LEU A 101 1.12 2.85 3.22
CA LEU A 101 0.11 2.61 2.21
C LEU A 101 0.04 1.11 1.96
N PHE A 102 -1.08 0.49 2.26
CA PHE A 102 -1.39 -0.88 1.83
C PHE A 102 -2.12 -0.83 0.49
N CYS A 103 -1.74 -1.73 -0.40
CA CYS A 103 -2.28 -1.83 -1.75
C CYS A 103 -2.69 -3.27 -2.02
N ASN A 104 -3.95 -3.47 -2.39
CA ASN A 104 -4.59 -4.77 -2.57
C ASN A 104 -5.27 -4.88 -3.93
N HIS A 105 -5.37 -6.11 -4.42
CA HIS A 105 -6.25 -6.47 -5.51
C HIS A 105 -7.23 -7.57 -5.06
N THR A 106 -8.51 -7.20 -4.97
CA THR A 106 -9.58 -8.05 -4.43
C THR A 106 -9.88 -9.33 -5.22
N LYS A 107 -9.24 -9.54 -6.38
CA LYS A 107 -9.53 -10.66 -7.28
C LYS A 107 -8.31 -11.44 -7.77
N LYS A 108 -7.11 -10.86 -7.65
CA LYS A 108 -5.89 -11.44 -8.22
C LYS A 108 -4.75 -11.28 -7.24
N SER A 109 -3.93 -12.30 -7.13
CA SER A 109 -2.67 -12.21 -6.39
C SER A 109 -1.65 -11.33 -7.11
N MET A 110 -0.65 -10.84 -6.39
CA MET A 110 0.49 -10.17 -7.02
C MET A 110 1.24 -11.06 -8.01
N ALA A 111 1.26 -12.38 -7.80
CA ALA A 111 1.85 -13.32 -8.75
C ALA A 111 1.12 -13.26 -10.12
N GLU A 112 -0.21 -13.20 -10.11
CA GLU A 112 -1.01 -13.06 -11.33
C GLU A 112 -0.89 -11.68 -11.96
N VAL A 113 -0.84 -10.61 -11.15
CA VAL A 113 -0.68 -9.23 -11.63
C VAL A 113 0.67 -9.06 -12.33
N THR A 114 1.75 -9.54 -11.70
CA THR A 114 3.13 -9.38 -12.20
C THR A 114 3.48 -10.32 -13.36
N ALA A 115 2.73 -11.41 -13.54
CA ALA A 115 2.86 -12.29 -14.70
C ALA A 115 2.32 -11.67 -16.01
N ASP A 116 1.49 -10.64 -15.93
CA ASP A 116 0.99 -9.94 -17.11
C ASP A 116 2.10 -9.08 -17.76
N SER A 117 2.23 -9.15 -19.09
CA SER A 117 3.27 -8.41 -19.81
C SER A 117 3.13 -6.88 -19.70
N ALA A 118 1.92 -6.37 -19.44
CA ALA A 118 1.69 -4.94 -19.20
C ALA A 118 2.32 -4.46 -17.87
N TRP A 119 2.59 -5.37 -16.92
CA TRP A 119 3.23 -5.03 -15.66
C TRP A 119 4.59 -4.36 -15.85
N LEU A 120 5.37 -4.81 -16.85
CA LEU A 120 6.69 -4.25 -17.15
C LEU A 120 6.64 -2.74 -17.45
N ASN A 121 5.57 -2.28 -18.10
CA ASN A 121 5.35 -0.88 -18.43
C ASN A 121 4.76 -0.08 -17.26
N ALA A 122 4.01 -0.75 -16.38
CA ALA A 122 3.27 -0.13 -15.29
C ALA A 122 4.12 0.03 -14.02
N GLN A 123 4.95 -0.95 -13.66
CA GLN A 123 5.70 -1.03 -12.40
C GLN A 123 6.54 0.22 -12.08
N GLY A 124 7.01 0.94 -13.11
CA GLY A 124 7.75 2.19 -12.94
C GLY A 124 6.94 3.27 -12.22
N GLN A 125 5.62 3.31 -12.38
CA GLN A 125 4.75 4.27 -11.68
C GLN A 125 4.68 3.98 -10.18
N PHE A 126 4.66 2.70 -9.80
CA PHE A 126 4.71 2.30 -8.39
C PHE A 126 6.05 2.66 -7.75
N LEU A 127 7.16 2.37 -8.45
CA LEU A 127 8.51 2.77 -8.01
C LEU A 127 8.64 4.29 -7.87
N ASN A 128 8.12 5.07 -8.82
CA ASN A 128 8.13 6.52 -8.76
C ASN A 128 7.37 7.07 -7.55
N LEU A 129 6.29 6.41 -7.13
CA LEU A 129 5.54 6.78 -5.93
C LEU A 129 6.37 6.50 -4.68
N SER A 130 6.97 5.33 -4.57
CA SER A 130 7.88 4.97 -3.48
C SER A 130 9.04 5.98 -3.37
N GLN A 131 9.74 6.25 -4.46
CA GLN A 131 10.86 7.21 -4.48
C GLN A 131 10.44 8.62 -4.07
N PHE A 132 9.21 9.02 -4.39
CA PHE A 132 8.69 10.31 -3.97
C PHE A 132 8.57 10.40 -2.44
N PHE A 133 8.02 9.37 -1.79
CA PHE A 133 7.91 9.33 -0.32
C PHE A 133 9.25 9.14 0.39
N ALA A 134 10.27 8.62 -0.29
CA ALA A 134 11.65 8.64 0.21
C ALA A 134 12.23 10.05 0.34
N VAL A 135 11.75 11.01 -0.46
CA VAL A 135 12.24 12.39 -0.48
C VAL A 135 11.33 13.33 0.30
N ASP A 136 10.01 13.16 0.18
CA ASP A 136 9.00 13.95 0.90
C ASP A 136 8.07 12.97 1.63
N PRO A 137 8.40 12.54 2.86
CA PRO A 137 7.57 11.60 3.60
C PRO A 137 6.27 12.26 4.10
N LEU A 138 5.22 11.46 4.27
CA LEU A 138 4.01 11.85 4.98
C LEU A 138 4.30 12.00 6.49
N LEU A 139 3.87 13.13 7.05
CA LEU A 139 3.93 13.41 8.47
C LEU A 139 2.49 13.55 8.99
N LEU A 140 2.13 12.73 9.98
CA LEU A 140 0.82 12.69 10.63
C LEU A 140 0.89 13.23 12.07
#